data_AF-A0A1Q4I298-F1
#
_entry.id   AF-A0A1Q4I298-F1
#
_cell.length_a   1.000
_cell.length_b   1.000
_cell.length_c   1.000
_cell.angle_alpha   90.00
_cell.angle_beta   90.00
_cell.angle_gamma   90.00
#
_symmetry.space_group_name_H-M   'P 1'
#
loop_
_entity.id
_entity.type
_entity.pdbx_description
1 polymer ?
#
loop_
_entity_poly.entity_id
_entity_poly.type
_entity_poly.pdbx_seq_one_letter_code
_entity_poly.pdbx_strand_id
1 'polypeptide(L)'
;MALTPCDHEQSLRFYCDGLGLKELIDLDGLTGNWKHIFGAPADELRSIFLGSPDFGNAGVVELVVFPGDNAGGRGQSAPGILDGFFLLSFYVCDVEATIARLQGLGVANDVRTTTIGEGESSFTVGTVRDPDGVLIELVGLPPEQGFGD
;
A
#
# COMPACT_ATOMS: atom_id res chain seq x y z
N MET A 1 -2.78 8.74 1.18
CA MET A 1 -2.55 8.50 -0.26
C MET A 1 -3.79 7.85 -0.82
N ALA A 2 -4.21 8.19 -2.05
CA ALA A 2 -5.30 7.50 -2.73
C ALA A 2 -4.78 6.78 -3.97
N LEU A 3 -5.22 5.54 -4.19
CA LEU A 3 -4.87 4.69 -5.31
C LEU A 3 -6.15 4.24 -6.03
N THR A 4 -6.08 4.06 -7.35
CA THR A 4 -7.16 3.44 -8.14
C THR A 4 -6.71 2.05 -8.59
N PRO A 5 -6.89 1.02 -7.74
CA PRO A 5 -6.33 -0.30 -8.00
C PRO A 5 -7.04 -0.97 -9.18
N CYS A 6 -6.29 -1.72 -9.99
CA CYS A 6 -6.88 -2.49 -11.08
C CYS A 6 -7.69 -3.69 -10.56
N ASP A 7 -7.33 -4.22 -9.39
CA ASP A 7 -8.01 -5.30 -8.68
C ASP A 7 -7.97 -5.01 -7.18
N HIS A 8 -9.07 -4.45 -6.67
CA HIS A 8 -9.16 -4.07 -5.27
C HIS A 8 -9.10 -5.25 -4.30
N GLU A 9 -9.49 -6.47 -4.71
CA GLU A 9 -9.37 -7.65 -3.85
C GLU A 9 -7.91 -8.04 -3.66
N GLN A 10 -7.10 -7.98 -4.73
CA GLN A 10 -5.66 -8.19 -4.63
C GLN A 10 -4.98 -7.09 -3.81
N SER A 11 -5.40 -5.83 -3.96
CA SER A 11 -4.89 -4.74 -3.12
C SER A 11 -5.25 -4.94 -1.64
N LEU A 12 -6.48 -5.36 -1.32
CA LEU A 12 -6.87 -5.68 0.07
C LEU A 12 -6.05 -6.84 0.63
N ARG A 13 -5.82 -7.91 -0.14
CA ARG A 13 -4.92 -9.00 0.29
C ARG A 13 -3.49 -8.50 0.52
N PHE A 14 -3.00 -7.58 -0.29
CA PHE A 14 -1.68 -6.98 -0.10
C PHE A 14 -1.61 -6.08 1.14
N TYR A 15 -2.49 -5.09 1.26
CA TYR A 15 -2.44 -4.08 2.31
C TYR A 15 -2.96 -4.59 3.66
N CYS A 16 -4.03 -5.38 3.68
CA CYS A 16 -4.64 -5.87 4.92
C CYS A 16 -4.01 -7.18 5.37
N ASP A 17 -4.06 -8.24 4.56
CA ASP A 17 -3.53 -9.55 4.95
C ASP A 17 -2.00 -9.56 4.94
N GLY A 18 -1.41 -8.83 4.00
CA GLY A 18 0.03 -8.75 3.77
C GLY A 18 0.73 -7.74 4.66
N LEU A 19 0.30 -6.48 4.71
CA LEU A 19 0.94 -5.45 5.55
C LEU A 19 0.33 -5.33 6.95
N GLY A 20 -0.87 -5.85 7.17
CA GLY A 20 -1.54 -5.80 8.47
C GLY A 20 -2.40 -4.55 8.68
N LEU A 21 -2.61 -3.73 7.65
CA LEU A 21 -3.52 -2.58 7.74
C LEU A 21 -4.96 -3.05 7.99
N LYS A 22 -5.78 -2.17 8.55
CA LYS A 22 -7.21 -2.40 8.78
C LYS A 22 -8.04 -1.45 7.96
N GLU A 23 -9.17 -1.96 7.48
CA GLU A 23 -10.26 -1.15 6.96
C GLU A 23 -10.79 -0.27 8.10
N LEU A 24 -10.60 1.04 7.95
CA LEU A 24 -11.14 2.04 8.86
C LEU A 24 -12.56 2.41 8.43
N ILE A 25 -12.76 2.57 7.13
CA ILE A 25 -14.02 2.98 6.50
C ILE A 25 -14.11 2.27 5.14
N ASP A 26 -15.30 1.76 4.80
CA ASP A 26 -15.66 1.27 3.47
C ASP A 26 -17.00 1.88 3.06
N LEU A 27 -16.97 2.78 2.07
CA LEU A 27 -18.13 3.47 1.55
C LEU A 27 -18.39 3.00 0.12
N ASP A 28 -19.35 2.10 -0.04
CA ASP A 28 -19.81 1.64 -1.35
C ASP A 28 -20.94 2.53 -1.89
N GLY A 29 -20.98 2.70 -3.21
CA GLY A 29 -22.01 3.49 -3.90
C GLY A 29 -22.00 5.00 -3.59
N LEU A 30 -20.83 5.58 -3.30
CA LEU A 30 -20.70 7.00 -2.99
C LEU A 30 -20.93 7.86 -4.25
N THR A 31 -22.08 8.52 -4.31
CA THR A 31 -22.45 9.42 -5.42
C THR A 31 -21.97 10.85 -5.21
N GLY A 32 -21.43 11.48 -6.25
CA GLY A 32 -20.98 12.87 -6.23
C GLY A 32 -20.55 13.35 -7.61
N ASN A 33 -20.21 14.64 -7.75
CA ASN A 33 -19.75 15.19 -9.03
C ASN A 33 -18.26 14.87 -9.29
N TRP A 34 -17.91 13.59 -9.27
CA TRP A 34 -16.53 13.10 -9.34
C TRP A 34 -15.90 13.34 -10.71
N LYS A 35 -16.71 13.34 -11.77
CA LYS A 35 -16.24 13.76 -13.11
C LYS A 35 -15.71 15.19 -13.09
N HIS A 36 -16.38 16.10 -12.38
CA HIS A 36 -15.97 17.49 -12.30
C HIS A 36 -14.73 17.68 -11.41
N ILE A 37 -14.69 17.02 -10.25
CA ILE A 37 -13.64 17.27 -9.25
C ILE A 37 -12.36 16.50 -9.57
N PHE A 38 -12.46 15.25 -10.03
CA PHE A 38 -11.31 14.37 -10.27
C PHE A 38 -11.06 14.05 -11.74
N GLY A 39 -11.95 14.45 -12.66
CA GLY A 39 -11.93 13.91 -14.02
C GLY A 39 -12.22 12.41 -14.05
N ALA A 40 -12.94 11.90 -13.05
CA ALA A 40 -13.25 10.48 -12.89
C ALA A 40 -14.09 9.94 -14.07
N PRO A 41 -14.08 8.62 -14.31
CA PRO A 41 -14.91 8.02 -15.36
C PRO A 41 -16.40 7.96 -15.00
N ALA A 42 -16.75 8.08 -13.72
CA ALA A 42 -18.11 7.94 -13.19
C ALA A 42 -18.39 8.97 -12.08
N ASP A 43 -19.66 9.17 -11.76
CA ASP A 43 -20.15 10.00 -10.64
C ASP A 43 -20.52 9.17 -9.41
N GLU A 44 -20.10 7.91 -9.41
CA GLU A 44 -20.24 6.94 -8.33
C GLU A 44 -18.88 6.25 -8.16
N LEU A 45 -18.50 5.96 -6.91
CA LEU A 45 -17.30 5.21 -6.57
C LEU A 45 -17.49 4.45 -5.25
N ARG A 46 -16.67 3.42 -5.03
CA ARG A 46 -16.41 2.85 -3.70
C ARG A 46 -15.10 3.39 -3.16
N SER A 47 -15.08 3.82 -1.90
CA SER A 47 -13.87 4.33 -1.23
C SER A 47 -13.58 3.54 0.04
N ILE A 48 -12.40 2.91 0.08
CA ILE A 48 -11.96 2.07 1.19
C ILE A 48 -10.72 2.70 1.83
N PHE A 49 -10.83 3.13 3.08
CA PHE A 49 -9.73 3.74 3.83
C PHE A 49 -9.03 2.69 4.69
N LEU A 50 -7.73 2.52 4.50
CA LEU A 50 -6.88 1.57 5.19
C LEU A 50 -5.88 2.30 6.09
N GLY A 51 -5.74 1.86 7.33
CA GLY A 51 -4.80 2.46 8.28
C GLY A 51 -4.20 1.47 9.26
N SER A 52 -3.26 1.97 10.06
CA SER A 52 -2.62 1.17 11.11
C SER A 52 -3.63 0.88 12.23
N PRO A 53 -3.71 -0.36 12.76
CA PRO A 53 -4.52 -0.65 13.93
C PRO A 53 -4.04 0.11 15.18
N ASP A 54 -2.73 0.37 15.26
CA ASP A 54 -2.10 0.97 16.44
C ASP A 54 -2.16 2.50 16.40
N PHE A 55 -2.17 3.07 15.19
CA PHE A 55 -2.08 4.52 14.98
C PHE A 55 -3.17 5.06 14.05
N GLY A 56 -4.34 4.43 14.02
CA GLY A 56 -5.56 4.88 13.34
C GLY A 56 -5.32 5.65 12.03
N ASN A 57 -5.38 6.99 12.10
CA ASN A 57 -5.28 7.92 10.98
C ASN A 57 -3.87 8.52 10.74
N ALA A 58 -2.82 8.04 11.40
CA ALA A 58 -1.43 8.51 11.27
C ALA A 58 -0.75 8.08 9.95
N GLY A 59 -1.50 8.14 8.85
CA GLY A 59 -1.17 7.58 7.55
C GLY A 59 -2.33 6.70 7.06
N VAL A 60 -2.97 7.09 5.96
CA VAL A 60 -4.10 6.35 5.38
C VAL A 60 -3.83 6.07 3.91
N VAL A 61 -4.05 4.83 3.49
CA VAL A 61 -4.14 4.44 2.09
C VAL A 61 -5.62 4.30 1.73
N GLU A 62 -6.09 5.10 0.78
CA GLU A 62 -7.45 5.04 0.25
C GLU A 62 -7.43 4.26 -1.07
N LEU A 63 -8.25 3.23 -1.17
CA LEU A 63 -8.51 2.52 -2.43
C LEU A 63 -9.82 3.07 -3.02
N VAL A 64 -9.70 3.72 -4.18
CA VAL A 64 -10.83 4.33 -4.90
C VAL A 64 -11.18 3.45 -6.09
N VAL A 65 -12.36 2.85 -6.05
CA VAL A 65 -12.83 1.91 -7.08
C VAL A 65 -13.96 2.56 -7.86
N PHE A 66 -13.80 2.69 -9.17
CA PHE A 66 -14.84 3.20 -10.06
C PHE A 66 -15.62 2.05 -10.72
N PRO A 67 -16.91 2.23 -11.02
CA PRO A 67 -17.70 1.24 -11.76
C PRO A 67 -17.06 0.87 -13.09
N GLY A 68 -16.98 -0.43 -13.38
CA GLY A 68 -16.42 -0.96 -14.64
C GLY A 68 -14.89 -1.07 -14.68
N ASP A 69 -14.18 -0.72 -13.60
CA ASP A 69 -12.77 -1.08 -13.43
C ASP A 69 -12.70 -2.59 -13.17
N ASN A 70 -12.62 -3.37 -14.25
CA ASN A 70 -12.52 -4.82 -14.19
C ASN A 70 -11.08 -5.23 -13.88
N ALA A 71 -10.92 -6.18 -12.95
CA ALA A 71 -9.68 -6.88 -12.69
C ALA A 71 -8.99 -7.30 -14.00
N GLY A 72 -7.82 -6.72 -14.28
CA GLY A 72 -6.93 -7.15 -15.36
C GLY A 72 -6.65 -6.18 -16.51
N GLY A 73 -7.08 -4.90 -16.43
CA GLY A 73 -6.93 -3.95 -17.54
C GLY A 73 -5.67 -3.08 -17.56
N ARG A 74 -5.03 -2.81 -16.42
CA ARG A 74 -3.90 -1.88 -16.34
C ARG A 74 -2.59 -2.66 -16.26
N GLY A 75 -1.74 -2.50 -17.27
CA GLY A 75 -0.42 -3.12 -17.28
C GLY A 75 0.42 -2.63 -16.10
N GLN A 76 1.21 -3.53 -15.51
CA GLN A 76 2.20 -3.19 -14.50
C GLN A 76 3.10 -2.08 -15.05
N SER A 77 3.25 -0.99 -14.31
CA SER A 77 4.19 0.08 -14.69
C SER A 77 5.59 -0.51 -14.83
N ALA A 78 6.29 -0.16 -15.92
CA ALA A 78 7.64 -0.65 -16.18
C ALA A 78 8.58 -0.32 -14.99
N PRO A 79 9.52 -1.21 -14.64
CA PRO A 79 10.43 -0.97 -13.53
C PRO A 79 11.30 0.28 -13.80
N GLY A 80 11.25 1.23 -12.86
CA GLY A 80 12.04 2.47 -12.89
C GLY A 80 11.59 3.49 -11.84
N ILE A 81 12.43 4.49 -11.55
CA ILE A 81 12.02 5.68 -10.79
C ILE A 81 11.35 6.62 -11.78
N LEU A 82 10.10 6.97 -11.51
CA LEU A 82 9.35 7.95 -12.28
C LEU A 82 9.45 9.32 -11.60
N ASP A 83 9.56 10.39 -12.40
CA ASP A 83 9.40 11.75 -11.87
C ASP A 83 7.97 11.91 -11.33
N GLY A 84 7.84 12.38 -10.09
CA GLY A 84 6.56 12.52 -9.40
C GLY A 84 6.44 11.59 -8.19
N PHE A 85 5.46 10.68 -8.22
CA PHE A 85 5.23 9.74 -7.12
C PHE A 85 6.31 8.65 -7.10
N PHE A 86 7.05 8.57 -5.99
CA PHE A 86 8.21 7.68 -5.87
C PHE A 86 7.88 6.35 -5.18
N LEU A 87 7.37 6.38 -3.94
CA LEU A 87 7.03 5.20 -3.15
C LEU A 87 6.05 5.50 -2.02
N LEU A 88 5.48 4.46 -1.42
CA LEU A 88 4.85 4.50 -0.09
C LEU A 88 5.73 3.76 0.92
N SER A 89 5.99 4.37 2.08
CA SER A 89 6.86 3.82 3.11
C SER A 89 6.07 3.43 4.36
N PHE A 90 6.35 2.25 4.90
CA PHE A 90 5.73 1.71 6.10
C PHE A 90 6.78 1.25 7.09
N TYR A 91 6.63 1.68 8.33
CA TYR A 91 7.35 1.09 9.44
C TYR A 91 6.74 -0.26 9.79
N VAL A 92 7.59 -1.28 9.91
CA VAL A 92 7.19 -2.64 10.28
C VAL A 92 8.12 -3.16 11.37
N CYS A 93 7.59 -4.01 12.25
CA CYS A 93 8.39 -4.61 13.32
C CYS A 93 9.47 -5.54 12.78
N ASP A 94 9.17 -6.28 11.70
CA ASP A 94 10.08 -7.23 11.07
C ASP A 94 9.87 -7.20 9.55
N VAL A 95 10.88 -6.73 8.82
CA VAL A 95 10.86 -6.61 7.36
C VAL A 95 10.81 -7.98 6.69
N GLU A 96 11.64 -8.92 7.14
CA GLU A 96 11.77 -10.24 6.52
C GLU A 96 10.49 -11.06 6.76
N ALA A 97 9.93 -11.01 7.96
CA ALA A 97 8.66 -11.67 8.25
C ALA A 97 7.49 -11.08 7.45
N THR A 98 7.48 -9.75 7.26
CA THR A 98 6.47 -9.07 6.44
C THR A 98 6.59 -9.48 4.97
N ILE A 99 7.80 -9.52 4.43
CA ILE A 99 8.06 -9.99 3.06
C ILE A 99 7.64 -11.46 2.90
N ALA A 100 8.01 -12.33 3.83
CA ALA A 100 7.63 -13.74 3.79
C ALA A 100 6.10 -13.92 3.79
N ARG A 101 5.37 -13.11 4.56
CA ARG A 101 3.89 -13.09 4.56
C ARG A 101 3.34 -12.67 3.20
N LEU A 102 3.84 -11.58 2.62
CA LEU A 102 3.43 -11.10 1.30
C LEU A 102 3.72 -12.13 0.19
N GLN A 103 4.87 -12.79 0.25
CA GLN A 103 5.23 -13.87 -0.68
C GLN A 103 4.32 -15.09 -0.51
N GLY A 104 4.02 -15.49 0.73
CA GLY A 104 3.11 -16.61 1.01
C GLY A 104 1.69 -16.38 0.52
N LEU A 105 1.24 -15.12 0.46
CA LEU A 105 -0.04 -14.71 -0.13
C LEU A 105 -0.01 -14.65 -1.66
N GLY A 106 1.18 -14.68 -2.28
CA GLY A 106 1.35 -14.56 -3.73
C GLY A 106 1.11 -13.14 -4.27
N VAL A 107 1.27 -12.12 -3.42
CA VAL A 107 1.02 -10.70 -3.78
C VAL A 107 2.30 -9.85 -3.76
N ALA A 108 3.46 -10.43 -3.43
CA ALA A 108 4.74 -9.75 -3.46
C ALA A 108 5.39 -9.82 -4.85
N ASN A 109 5.65 -8.67 -5.46
CA ASN A 109 6.44 -8.56 -6.69
C ASN A 109 7.76 -7.83 -6.43
N ASP A 110 8.79 -8.09 -7.24
CA ASP A 110 10.04 -7.30 -7.29
C ASP A 110 10.71 -7.06 -5.92
N VAL A 111 10.78 -8.11 -5.10
CA VAL A 111 11.27 -8.06 -3.71
C VAL A 111 12.78 -7.79 -3.67
N ARG A 112 13.20 -6.82 -2.86
CA ARG A 112 14.62 -6.54 -2.55
C ARG A 112 14.77 -6.20 -1.07
N THR A 113 15.87 -6.59 -0.44
CA THR A 113 16.21 -6.19 0.93
C THR A 113 17.67 -5.75 1.03
N THR A 114 17.95 -4.86 1.97
CA THR A 114 19.30 -4.46 2.34
C THR A 114 19.33 -4.00 3.79
N THR A 115 20.52 -3.99 4.38
CA THR A 115 20.78 -3.29 5.63
C THR A 115 21.31 -1.89 5.34
N ILE A 116 20.82 -0.88 6.04
CA ILE A 116 21.31 0.50 6.01
C ILE A 116 21.99 0.82 7.34
N GLY A 117 23.14 1.49 7.29
CA GLY A 117 23.94 1.85 8.46
C GLY A 117 25.02 0.81 8.80
N GLU A 118 25.74 1.06 9.90
CA GLU A 118 26.83 0.21 10.39
C GLU A 118 26.71 0.04 11.91
N GLY A 119 27.03 -1.16 12.42
CA GLY A 119 27.01 -1.45 13.86
C GLY A 119 25.59 -1.46 14.46
N GLU A 120 25.48 -1.03 15.72
CA GLU A 120 24.25 -1.08 16.53
C GLU A 120 23.11 -0.18 16.00
N SER A 121 23.40 0.76 15.10
CA SER A 121 22.38 1.63 14.47
C SER A 121 21.90 1.12 13.10
N SER A 122 22.38 -0.05 12.67
CA SER A 122 21.94 -0.64 11.41
C SER A 122 20.49 -1.08 11.48
N PHE A 123 19.75 -0.88 10.39
CA PHE A 123 18.36 -1.30 10.26
C PHE A 123 18.10 -1.93 8.90
N THR A 124 17.12 -2.83 8.84
CA THR A 124 16.74 -3.52 7.60
C THR A 124 15.73 -2.67 6.84
N VAL A 125 15.94 -2.54 5.54
CA VAL A 125 14.99 -1.95 4.60
C VAL A 125 14.65 -2.97 3.52
N GLY A 126 13.36 -3.11 3.25
CA GLY A 126 12.82 -3.92 2.17
C GLY A 126 12.11 -3.05 1.15
N THR A 127 12.08 -3.49 -0.10
CA THR A 127 11.15 -2.96 -1.10
C THR A 127 10.40 -4.10 -1.77
N VAL A 128 9.12 -3.87 -2.03
CA VAL A 128 8.25 -4.76 -2.80
C VAL A 128 7.38 -3.91 -3.72
N ARG A 129 6.82 -4.50 -4.76
CA ARG A 129 5.77 -3.88 -5.56
C ARG A 129 4.42 -4.49 -5.21
N ASP A 130 3.43 -3.63 -5.05
CA ASP A 130 2.03 -4.04 -4.87
C ASP A 130 1.46 -4.64 -6.18
N PRO A 131 0.19 -5.10 -6.19
CA PRO A 131 -0.43 -5.68 -7.39
C PRO A 131 -0.45 -4.75 -8.62
N ASP A 132 -0.51 -3.43 -8.40
CA ASP A 132 -0.54 -2.40 -9.45
C ASP A 132 0.87 -1.91 -9.86
N GLY A 133 1.92 -2.41 -9.19
CA GLY A 133 3.31 -2.06 -9.44
C GLY A 133 3.82 -0.86 -8.65
N VAL A 134 3.04 -0.32 -7.71
CA VAL A 134 3.48 0.76 -6.79
C VAL A 134 4.64 0.25 -5.94
N LEU A 135 5.71 1.05 -5.85
CA LEU A 135 6.84 0.71 -4.99
C LEU A 135 6.49 0.96 -3.52
N ILE A 136 6.63 -0.08 -2.71
CA ILE A 136 6.38 -0.08 -1.27
C ILE A 136 7.71 -0.30 -0.57
N GLU A 137 8.08 0.63 0.30
CA GLU A 137 9.23 0.54 1.19
C GLU A 137 8.78 0.03 2.58
N LEU A 138 9.53 -0.93 3.11
CA LEU A 138 9.37 -1.50 4.43
C LEU A 138 10.59 -1.11 5.26
N VAL A 139 10.38 -0.33 6.30
CA VAL A 139 11.46 0.11 7.19
C VAL A 139 11.32 -0.62 8.52
N GLY A 140 12.33 -1.44 8.85
CA GLY A 140 12.41 -2.09 10.15
C GLY A 140 12.65 -1.03 11.23
N LEU A 141 11.74 -0.94 12.21
CA LEU A 141 11.96 -0.07 13.36
C LEU A 141 13.15 -0.60 14.19
N PRO A 142 14.06 0.27 14.64
CA PRO A 142 15.03 -0.11 15.67
C PRO A 142 14.26 -0.56 16.94
N PRO A 143 14.73 -1.57 17.68
CA PRO A 143 14.06 -2.10 18.87
C PRO A 143 13.70 -1.04 19.93
N GLU A 144 14.40 0.08 19.96
CA GLU A 144 14.25 1.14 20.98
C GLU A 144 13.33 2.30 20.55
N GLN A 145 12.84 2.34 19.31
CA GLN A 145 11.98 3.41 18.79
C GLN A 145 10.55 2.94 18.51
N GLY A 146 10.02 2.03 19.34
CA GLY A 146 8.58 1.84 19.39
C GLY A 146 7.91 3.19 19.67
N PHE A 147 7.05 3.65 18.76
CA PHE A 147 6.27 4.87 18.97
C PHE A 147 5.55 4.73 20.31
N GLY A 148 5.92 5.59 21.27
CA GLY A 148 5.44 5.50 22.64
C GLY A 148 3.92 5.52 22.73
N ASP A 149 3.42 4.82 23.76
CA ASP A 149 2.01 4.63 24.14
C ASP A 149 1.12 5.89 24.03
#